data_AF-A0A2H9QVG3-F1
#
_entry.id   AF-A0A2H9QVG3-F1
#
_cell.length_a   1.000
_cell.length_b   1.000
_cell.length_c   1.000
_cell.angle_alpha   90.00
_cell.angle_beta   90.00
_cell.angle_gamma   90.00
#
_symmetry.space_group_name_H-M   'P 1'
#
loop_
_entity.id
_entity.type
_entity.pdbx_description
1 polymer ?
#
loop_
_entity_poly.entity_id
_entity_poly.type
_entity_poly.pdbx_seq_one_letter_code
_entity_poly.pdbx_strand_id
1 'polypeptide(L)' 'YQSGNYKTNRRIKLLKKFLEEMGIEPNRVRFEYISASEGKKFALIVTEFVNELKKMGPNPLKEGKK' A
#
# COMPACT_ATOMS: atom_id res chain seq x y z
N TYR A 1 17.41 -11.38 8.97
CA TYR A 1 16.47 -11.16 7.84
C TYR A 1 15.52 -12.33 7.54
N GLN A 2 15.71 -13.53 8.12
CA GLN A 2 14.88 -14.72 7.84
C GLN A 2 13.37 -14.55 8.09
N SER A 3 12.98 -13.75 9.09
CA SER A 3 11.57 -13.59 9.49
C SER A 3 11.04 -12.15 9.39
N GLY A 4 11.79 -11.24 8.80
CA GLY A 4 11.48 -9.80 8.80
C GLY A 4 10.17 -9.50 8.05
N ASN A 5 9.96 -10.18 6.94
CA ASN A 5 8.77 -10.13 6.11
C ASN A 5 7.47 -10.49 6.88
N TYR A 6 7.49 -11.47 7.79
CA TYR A 6 6.33 -11.82 8.63
C TYR A 6 6.02 -10.71 9.66
N LYS A 7 7.05 -10.05 10.20
CA LYS A 7 6.86 -8.89 11.08
C LYS A 7 6.23 -7.72 10.29
N THR A 8 6.69 -7.47 9.06
CA THR A 8 6.11 -6.46 8.17
C THR A 8 4.65 -6.74 7.85
N ASN A 9 4.29 -7.97 7.46
CA ASN A 9 2.90 -8.34 7.16
C ASN A 9 1.97 -8.06 8.37
N ARG A 10 2.39 -8.42 9.59
CA ARG A 10 1.63 -8.10 10.81
C ARG A 10 1.45 -6.59 11.00
N ARG A 11 2.50 -5.79 10.77
CA ARG A 11 2.43 -4.32 10.86
C ARG A 11 1.52 -3.70 9.81
N ILE A 12 1.54 -4.20 8.57
CA ILE A 12 0.67 -3.71 7.49
C ILE A 12 -0.81 -3.94 7.82
N LYS A 13 -1.15 -5.11 8.38
CA LYS A 13 -2.53 -5.38 8.81
C LYS A 13 -3.02 -4.37 9.86
N LEU A 14 -2.15 -4.05 10.82
CA LEU A 14 -2.47 -3.05 11.84
C LEU A 14 -2.55 -1.64 11.25
N LEU A 15 -1.61 -1.27 10.37
CA LEU A 15 -1.61 0.01 9.67
C LEU A 15 -2.90 0.23 8.88
N LYS A 16 -3.39 -0.78 8.16
CA LYS A 16 -4.64 -0.68 7.41
C LYS A 16 -5.84 -0.34 8.31
N LYS A 17 -5.91 -0.92 9.51
CA LYS A 17 -6.95 -0.57 10.50
C LYS A 17 -6.82 0.88 10.98
N PHE A 18 -5.60 1.32 11.28
CA PHE A 18 -5.37 2.70 11.68
C PHE A 18 -5.73 3.71 10.58
N LEU A 19 -5.42 3.41 9.32
CA LEU A 19 -5.81 4.27 8.20
C LEU A 19 -7.33 4.41 8.13
N GLU A 20 -8.05 3.29 8.29
CA GLU A 20 -9.52 3.29 8.32
C GLU A 20 -10.06 4.18 9.45
N GLU A 21 -9.52 4.06 10.66
CA GLU A 21 -9.89 4.90 11.81
C GLU A 21 -9.58 6.40 11.59
N MET A 22 -8.55 6.71 10.79
CA MET A 22 -8.19 8.08 10.41
C MET A 22 -9.02 8.63 9.24
N GLY A 23 -9.99 7.87 8.70
CA GLY A 23 -10.77 8.25 7.53
C GLY A 23 -9.99 8.20 6.22
N ILE A 24 -8.90 7.42 6.17
CA ILE A 24 -8.07 7.21 4.99
C ILE A 24 -8.35 5.83 4.43
N GLU A 25 -8.60 5.72 3.14
CA GLU A 25 -8.89 4.43 2.50
C GLU A 25 -7.72 3.46 2.69
N PRO A 26 -7.91 2.31 3.37
CA PRO A 26 -6.82 1.37 3.67
C PRO A 26 -6.13 0.80 2.43
N ASN A 27 -6.83 0.83 1.29
CA ASN A 27 -6.31 0.42 0.00
C ASN A 27 -5.26 1.38 -0.57
N ARG A 28 -5.05 2.56 0.04
CA ARG A 28 -3.90 3.44 -0.28
C ARG A 28 -2.55 2.86 0.14
N VAL A 29 -2.55 1.73 0.87
CA VAL A 29 -1.36 0.93 1.18
C VAL A 29 -1.54 -0.50 0.69
N ARG A 30 -0.58 -0.98 -0.10
CA ARG A 30 -0.53 -2.35 -0.63
C ARG A 30 0.79 -3.01 -0.24
N PHE A 31 0.72 -4.28 0.13
CA PHE A 31 1.88 -5.10 0.50
C PHE A 31 1.90 -6.34 -0.37
N GLU A 32 3.04 -6.62 -0.99
CA GLU A 32 3.20 -7.68 -1.98
C GLU A 32 4.53 -8.41 -1.76
N TYR A 33 4.52 -9.71 -2.03
CA TYR A 33 5.74 -10.53 -2.05
C TYR A 33 6.25 -10.65 -3.48
N ILE A 34 7.44 -10.09 -3.71
CA ILE A 34 8.09 -10.07 -5.03
C ILE A 34 9.55 -10.47 -4.84
N SER A 35 9.95 -11.53 -5.51
CA SER A 35 11.33 -12.03 -5.56
C SER A 35 12.16 -11.28 -6.60
N ALA A 36 13.48 -11.46 -6.56
CA ALA A 36 14.41 -10.77 -7.46
C ALA A 36 14.18 -11.10 -8.95
N SER A 37 13.63 -12.27 -9.28
CA SER A 37 13.35 -12.70 -10.65
C SER A 37 11.97 -12.27 -11.16
N GLU A 38 11.11 -11.68 -10.33
CA GLU A 38 9.72 -11.36 -10.63
C GLU A 38 9.52 -9.95 -11.22
N GLY A 39 10.45 -9.48 -12.06
CA GLY A 39 10.40 -8.11 -12.62
C GLY A 39 9.11 -7.79 -13.39
N LYS A 40 8.58 -8.74 -14.18
CA LYS A 40 7.31 -8.56 -14.91
C LYS A 40 6.12 -8.40 -13.96
N LYS A 41 6.08 -9.19 -12.88
CA LYS A 41 5.05 -9.12 -11.84
C LYS A 41 5.13 -7.80 -11.10
N PHE A 42 6.34 -7.32 -10.77
CA PHE A 42 6.54 -6.00 -10.17
C PHE A 42 5.94 -4.90 -11.05
N ALA A 43 6.27 -4.87 -12.34
CA ALA A 43 5.75 -3.86 -13.26
C ALA A 43 4.22 -3.88 -13.31
N LEU A 44 3.61 -5.06 -13.44
CA LEU A 44 2.15 -5.23 -13.47
C LEU A 44 1.50 -4.70 -12.18
N ILE A 45 1.97 -5.15 -11.01
CA ILE A 45 1.43 -4.75 -9.70
C ILE A 45 1.52 -3.23 -9.50
N VAL A 46 2.66 -2.62 -9.89
CA VAL A 46 2.82 -1.16 -9.78
C VAL A 46 1.82 -0.44 -10.68
N THR A 47 1.66 -0.88 -11.93
CA THR A 47 0.68 -0.30 -12.85
C THR A 47 -0.75 -0.42 -12.31
N GLU A 48 -1.15 -1.59 -11.83
CA GLU A 48 -2.46 -1.82 -11.22
C GLU A 48 -2.68 -0.90 -10.01
N PHE A 49 -1.72 -0.86 -9.09
CA PHE A 49 -1.83 -0.08 -7.87
C PHE A 49 -1.91 1.44 -8.17
N VAL A 50 -1.14 1.93 -9.14
CA VAL A 50 -1.23 3.33 -9.59
C VAL A 50 -2.61 3.63 -10.17
N ASN A 51 -3.19 2.71 -10.95
CA ASN A 51 -4.53 2.89 -11.51
C ASN A 51 -5.61 2.88 -10.42
N GLU A 52 -5.49 2.02 -9.41
CA GLU A 52 -6.36 2.01 -8.21
C GLU A 52 -6.28 3.34 -7.46
N LEU A 53 -5.06 3.84 -7.20
CA LEU A 53 -4.85 5.13 -6.53
C LEU A 53 -5.44 6.31 -7.32
N LYS A 54 -5.29 6.30 -8.66
CA LYS A 54 -5.90 7.33 -9.53
C LYS A 54 -7.42 7.34 -9.42
N LYS A 55 -8.06 6.17 -9.34
CA LYS A 55 -9.52 6.05 -9.16
C LYS A 55 -9.98 6.55 -7.78
N MET A 56 -9.18 6.34 -6.74
CA MET A 56 -9.45 6.85 -5.39
C MET A 56 -9.24 8.37 -5.25
N GLY A 57 -8.65 9.02 -6.26
CA GLY A 57 -8.40 10.46 -6.23
C GLY A 57 -7.30 10.88 -5.23
N PRO A 58 -7.15 12.20 -5.00
CA PRO A 58 -6.13 12.77 -4.13
C PRO A 58 -6.16 12.19 -2.71
N ASN A 59 -5.01 12.24 -2.02
CA ASN A 59 -4.95 11.84 -0.61
C ASN A 59 -5.80 12.82 0.24
N PRO A 60 -6.73 12.33 1.09
CA PRO A 60 -7.60 13.18 1.90
C PRO A 60 -6.84 14.10 2.86
N LEU A 61 -5.62 13.73 3.28
CA LEU A 61 -4.76 14.59 4.12
C LEU A 61 -4.13 15.77 3.36
N LYS A 62 -4.21 15.78 2.03
CA LYS A 62 -3.59 16.83 1.19
C LYS A 62 -4.38 18.15 1.21
N GLU A 63 -5.62 18.15 1.70
CA GLU A 63 -6.42 19.39 1.85
C GLU A 63 -5.87 20.33 2.94
N GLY A 64 -4.92 19.89 3.77
CA GLY A 64 -4.16 20.74 4.69
C GLY A 64 -2.97 21.46 4.07
N LYS A 65 -3.10 22.08 2.88
CA LYS A 65 -2.05 22.94 2.31
C LYS A 65 -2.52 24.40 2.19
N LYS A 66 -2.04 25.18 3.16
CA LYS A 66 -2.14 26.63 3.45
C LYS A 66 -3.37 27.05 4.24
#